data_AF-A0A9D8VGC6-F1
#
_entry.id   AF-A0A9D8VGC6-F1
#
_cell.length_a   1.000
_cell.length_b   1.000
_cell.length_c   1.000
_cell.angle_alpha   90.00
_cell.angle_beta   90.00
_cell.angle_gamma   90.00
#
_symmetry.space_group_name_H-M   'P 1'
#
loop_
_entity.id
_entity.type
_entity.pdbx_description
1 polymer ?
#
loop_
_entity_poly.entity_id
_entity_poly.type
_entity_poly.pdbx_seq_one_letter_code
_entity_poly.pdbx_strand_id
1 'polypeptide(L)'
;MLRIPAVLAALTLTISATAQPVADLPGVSISKVTDIPDTDGQNPIRIEHNPADGKLYVLATSGRLYVLTELRFGWTPEEVLTQADHAVPSAVGMDFGADGTLYLIGNENVDSDRTRFVVRRGQVDGTGWNTVATSEPYLLSRTWFDHKANGMTLTPDGQSLLINSGARTDHGEMYGGVREEGLTAIVLKIPADATDLVLPNDRETLKTGGFVFAEGIRNSFDLEFAPNGDLMAADNAGDRDDAEEFNWIREGHHYGFPWRIGTSETPQQHAGYDPSADPFVQPDRNTNNVADTGWYFSNDPTYPAPPAGVTFTDPIANRGPFADLYRDTQTGEPRDASDMGTTVGSLTPHRSPLGLVFDADSLLDWPMRGGAFLVSWNTAEDQLLARLGGTGEDLLYLDLEKSGDTYTMSAERVAHGFDHPIDAVMVANTIYVLEYGEPWAPGGSRAVQAVTIATDLASEDTPVGGFHLDVYPNPAWDRVQVNWNSAAAATVEVVDVLGRSVLRQSVHGRSISLETGSLSRGVYFVRVQTGRTVTARPLLLR
;
A
#
# COMPACT_ATOMS: atom_id res chain seq x y z
N MET A 1 5.13 11.63 63.77
CA MET A 1 6.08 12.04 62.72
C MET A 1 6.75 10.79 62.16
N LEU A 2 6.16 10.17 61.13
CA LEU A 2 6.73 8.98 60.48
C LEU A 2 7.23 9.38 59.10
N ARG A 3 8.54 9.21 58.87
CA ARG A 3 9.20 9.39 57.57
C ARG A 3 8.97 8.12 56.74
N ILE A 4 8.42 8.26 55.54
CA ILE A 4 8.40 7.23 54.51
C ILE A 4 9.63 7.47 53.60
N PRO A 5 10.48 6.48 53.30
CA PRO A 5 11.61 6.67 52.41
C PRO A 5 11.13 6.63 50.96
N ALA A 6 11.62 7.58 50.15
CA ALA A 6 11.45 7.56 48.70
C ALA A 6 12.28 6.42 48.10
N VAL A 7 11.63 5.43 47.51
CA VAL A 7 12.26 4.45 46.63
C VAL A 7 12.37 5.11 45.27
N LEU A 8 13.60 5.42 44.85
CA LEU A 8 13.92 5.81 43.49
C LEU A 8 13.75 4.55 42.61
N ALA A 9 12.62 4.43 41.92
CA ALA A 9 12.48 3.46 40.85
C ALA A 9 13.31 3.95 39.66
N ALA A 10 14.40 3.25 39.36
CA ALA A 10 15.12 3.45 38.12
C ALA A 10 14.18 2.98 36.99
N LEU A 11 13.64 3.93 36.21
CA LEU A 11 13.05 3.63 34.92
C LEU A 11 14.19 3.12 34.03
N THR A 12 14.30 1.81 33.89
CA THR A 12 14.94 1.21 32.73
C THR A 12 14.04 1.50 31.53
N LEU A 13 14.41 2.51 30.74
CA LEU A 13 13.88 2.68 29.41
C LEU A 13 14.35 1.47 28.59
N THR A 14 13.51 0.45 28.47
CA THR A 14 13.68 -0.56 27.44
C THR A 14 13.33 0.13 26.13
N ILE A 15 14.37 0.59 25.41
CA ILE A 15 14.24 0.88 23.98
C ILE A 15 14.09 -0.50 23.34
N SER A 16 12.85 -0.93 23.09
CA SER A 16 12.62 -2.00 22.13
C SER A 16 13.08 -1.45 20.79
N ALA A 17 14.22 -1.93 20.30
CA ALA A 17 14.56 -1.74 18.91
C ALA A 17 13.51 -2.52 18.11
N THR A 18 12.65 -1.82 17.38
CA THR A 18 11.77 -2.47 16.40
C THR A 18 12.66 -3.26 15.44
N ALA A 19 12.31 -4.53 15.21
CA ALA A 19 13.03 -5.33 14.22
C ALA A 19 12.94 -4.60 12.87
N GLN A 20 14.03 -4.57 12.13
CA GLN A 20 14.00 -3.99 10.78
C GLN A 20 13.32 -4.99 9.84
N PRO A 21 12.53 -4.52 8.87
CA PRO A 21 11.95 -5.39 7.85
C PRO A 21 13.04 -6.16 7.09
N VAL A 22 12.70 -7.38 6.67
CA VAL A 22 13.60 -8.34 6.03
C VAL A 22 13.09 -8.67 4.64
N ALA A 23 13.99 -8.65 3.67
CA ALA A 23 13.72 -9.11 2.31
C ALA A 23 13.64 -10.64 2.25
N ASP A 24 12.59 -11.15 1.61
CA ASP A 24 12.39 -12.59 1.40
C ASP A 24 12.87 -13.07 0.01
N LEU A 25 12.95 -12.15 -0.95
CA LEU A 25 13.29 -12.48 -2.34
C LEU A 25 14.70 -11.98 -2.74
N PRO A 26 15.43 -12.73 -3.58
CA PRO A 26 16.71 -12.27 -4.14
C PRO A 26 16.54 -10.97 -4.94
N GLY A 27 17.56 -10.11 -4.91
CA GLY A 27 17.52 -8.84 -5.64
C GLY A 27 16.67 -7.75 -4.96
N VAL A 28 16.08 -8.05 -3.80
CA VAL A 28 15.40 -7.08 -2.95
C VAL A 28 16.35 -6.58 -1.86
N SER A 29 16.39 -5.27 -1.66
CA SER A 29 17.10 -4.64 -0.55
C SER A 29 16.18 -3.68 0.18
N ILE A 30 16.33 -3.61 1.49
CA ILE A 30 15.50 -2.75 2.34
C ILE A 30 16.41 -1.81 3.12
N SER A 31 16.04 -0.53 3.14
CA SER A 31 16.70 0.47 3.95
C SER A 31 15.71 1.48 4.49
N LYS A 32 15.92 1.89 5.74
CA LYS A 32 15.16 2.98 6.33
C LYS A 32 15.52 4.30 5.66
N VAL A 33 14.52 5.04 5.19
CA VAL A 33 14.67 6.36 4.57
C VAL A 33 14.72 7.43 5.65
N THR A 34 13.66 7.52 6.46
CA THR A 34 13.53 8.49 7.54
C THR A 34 12.41 8.10 8.51
N ASP A 35 12.31 8.79 9.65
CA ASP A 35 11.17 8.71 10.57
C ASP A 35 10.27 9.93 10.37
N ILE A 36 8.96 9.71 10.24
CA ILE A 36 8.00 10.80 10.19
C ILE A 36 7.78 11.34 11.62
N PRO A 37 7.83 12.66 11.85
CA PRO A 37 7.74 13.21 13.19
C PRO A 37 6.42 12.86 13.90
N ASP A 38 6.53 12.37 15.15
CA ASP A 38 5.40 12.27 16.08
C ASP A 38 5.02 13.66 16.60
N THR A 39 4.28 14.41 15.78
CA THR A 39 3.77 15.71 16.16
C THR A 39 2.33 15.56 16.63
N ASP A 40 2.07 15.92 17.89
CA ASP A 40 0.75 15.90 18.53
C ASP A 40 0.14 14.48 18.73
N GLY A 41 0.96 13.42 18.74
CA GLY A 41 0.48 12.05 18.97
C GLY A 41 -0.23 11.43 17.77
N GLN A 42 0.09 11.91 16.56
CA GLN A 42 -0.58 11.58 15.32
C GLN A 42 0.35 10.81 14.38
N ASN A 43 -0.22 9.88 13.62
CA ASN A 43 0.53 8.92 12.82
C ASN A 43 0.53 9.32 11.34
N PRO A 44 1.57 8.95 10.58
CA PRO A 44 1.53 9.05 9.13
C PRO A 44 0.43 8.13 8.58
N ILE A 45 -0.23 8.51 7.49
CA ILE A 45 -1.38 7.78 6.95
C ILE A 45 -1.36 7.64 5.42
N ARG A 46 -0.74 8.57 4.69
CA ARG A 46 -0.53 8.46 3.24
C ARG A 46 0.87 8.85 2.82
N ILE A 47 1.38 8.22 1.77
CA ILE A 47 2.58 8.62 1.06
C ILE A 47 2.30 8.71 -0.44
N GLU A 48 2.67 9.81 -1.07
CA GLU A 48 2.44 10.02 -2.50
C GLU A 48 3.66 10.61 -3.20
N HIS A 49 3.78 10.35 -4.49
CA HIS A 49 4.80 10.93 -5.35
C HIS A 49 4.17 12.04 -6.19
N ASN A 50 4.63 13.27 -6.01
CA ASN A 50 4.16 14.40 -6.79
C ASN A 50 4.84 14.40 -8.18
N PRO A 51 4.11 14.14 -9.29
CA PRO A 51 4.71 14.05 -10.61
C PRO A 51 5.26 15.39 -11.13
N ALA A 52 4.83 16.52 -10.58
CA ALA A 52 5.24 17.84 -11.06
C ALA A 52 6.64 18.25 -10.57
N ASP A 53 7.05 17.79 -9.38
CA ASP A 53 8.36 18.12 -8.81
C ASP A 53 9.23 16.91 -8.48
N GLY A 54 8.69 15.69 -8.61
CA GLY A 54 9.40 14.43 -8.44
C GLY A 54 9.69 14.07 -6.98
N LYS A 55 8.97 14.66 -6.02
CA LYS A 55 9.21 14.45 -4.58
C LYS A 55 8.15 13.56 -3.95
N LEU A 56 8.54 12.95 -2.82
CA LEU A 56 7.64 12.19 -1.96
C LEU A 56 7.03 13.10 -0.89
N TYR A 57 5.73 12.95 -0.67
CA TYR A 57 4.95 13.66 0.32
C TYR A 57 4.27 12.67 1.25
N VAL A 58 4.28 12.95 2.55
CA VAL A 58 3.62 12.15 3.58
C VAL A 58 2.57 12.97 4.30
N LEU A 59 1.33 12.49 4.28
CA LEU A 59 0.22 13.03 5.07
C LEU A 59 0.17 12.33 6.42
N ALA A 60 -0.01 13.09 7.50
CA ALA A 60 -0.31 12.56 8.82
C ALA A 60 -1.79 12.77 9.18
N THR A 61 -2.32 11.94 10.09
CA THR A 61 -3.71 12.04 10.61
C THR A 61 -4.02 13.38 11.29
N SER A 62 -3.00 14.17 11.62
CA SER A 62 -3.11 15.56 12.08
C SER A 62 -3.46 16.56 10.97
N GLY A 63 -3.44 16.16 9.70
CA GLY A 63 -3.47 17.07 8.55
C GLY A 63 -2.13 17.79 8.31
N ARG A 64 -1.02 17.35 8.92
CA ARG A 64 0.30 17.86 8.53
C ARG A 64 0.78 17.14 7.28
N LEU A 65 1.38 17.89 6.35
CA LEU A 65 2.01 17.36 5.16
C LEU A 65 3.51 17.57 5.25
N TYR A 66 4.27 16.51 5.05
CA TYR A 66 5.74 16.54 5.03
C TYR A 66 6.24 16.22 3.64
N VAL A 67 7.18 17.00 3.11
CA VAL A 67 7.96 16.62 1.94
C VAL A 67 9.22 15.89 2.40
N LEU A 68 9.59 14.80 1.72
CA LEU A 68 10.82 14.08 2.01
C LEU A 68 11.94 14.62 1.11
N THR A 69 12.88 15.34 1.71
CA THR A 69 14.02 15.92 1.00
C THR A 69 15.26 15.04 1.18
N GLU A 70 15.81 14.55 0.07
CA GLU A 70 17.10 13.87 0.09
C GLU A 70 18.24 14.88 0.30
N LEU A 71 19.03 14.67 1.35
CA LEU A 71 20.23 15.44 1.68
C LEU A 71 21.47 14.54 1.59
N ARG A 72 22.66 15.16 1.62
CA ARG A 72 23.96 14.47 1.49
C ARG A 72 24.17 13.29 2.47
N PHE A 73 23.44 13.25 3.58
CA PHE A 73 23.60 12.25 4.64
C PHE A 73 22.29 11.53 4.99
N GLY A 74 21.31 11.51 4.08
CA GLY A 74 20.03 10.84 4.27
C GLY A 74 18.84 11.76 4.00
N TRP A 75 17.65 11.27 4.29
CA TRP A 75 16.40 11.97 4.01
C TRP A 75 15.87 12.68 5.25
N THR A 76 15.34 13.88 5.05
CA THR A 76 14.71 14.67 6.12
C THR A 76 13.27 14.99 5.76
N PRO A 77 12.30 14.69 6.64
CA PRO A 77 10.92 15.15 6.47
C PRO A 77 10.85 16.64 6.85
N GLU A 78 10.36 17.46 5.95
CA GLU A 78 10.14 18.89 6.15
C GLU A 78 8.65 19.17 6.08
N GLU A 79 8.08 19.75 7.15
CA GLU A 79 6.67 20.15 7.15
C GLU A 79 6.46 21.29 6.14
N VAL A 80 5.50 21.12 5.23
CA VAL A 80 5.13 22.11 4.21
C VAL A 80 3.73 22.66 4.40
N LEU A 81 2.83 21.88 5.01
CA LEU A 81 1.46 22.30 5.32
C LEU A 81 0.99 21.77 6.67
N THR A 82 0.04 22.47 7.26
CA THR A 82 -0.76 22.05 8.40
C THR A 82 -2.24 21.99 8.03
N GLN A 83 -3.06 21.39 8.90
CA GLN A 83 -4.50 21.41 8.76
C GLN A 83 -5.06 22.84 8.65
N ALA A 84 -4.42 23.85 9.25
CA ALA A 84 -4.88 25.22 9.15
C ALA A 84 -4.75 25.80 7.74
N ASP A 85 -3.74 25.36 6.97
CA ASP A 85 -3.47 25.86 5.62
C ASP A 85 -4.47 25.29 4.62
N HIS A 86 -4.73 23.98 4.69
CA HIS A 86 -5.61 23.29 3.75
C HIS A 86 -7.03 23.09 4.25
N ALA A 87 -7.31 23.27 5.56
CA ALA A 87 -8.61 23.15 6.22
C ALA A 87 -9.45 21.92 5.81
N VAL A 88 -8.80 20.76 5.65
CA VAL A 88 -9.46 19.45 5.47
C VAL A 88 -9.55 18.80 6.85
N PRO A 89 -10.75 18.46 7.34
CA PRO A 89 -10.93 17.87 8.67
C PRO A 89 -10.44 16.42 8.68
N SER A 90 -9.61 16.03 9.65
CA SER A 90 -9.10 14.64 9.80
C SER A 90 -8.75 14.01 8.44
N ALA A 91 -7.80 14.63 7.73
CA ALA A 91 -7.39 14.20 6.41
C ALA A 91 -6.82 12.77 6.43
N VAL A 92 -7.25 11.95 5.47
CA VAL A 92 -6.93 10.50 5.41
C VAL A 92 -6.66 9.99 4.00
N GLY A 93 -7.03 10.73 2.95
CA GLY A 93 -6.69 10.40 1.56
C GLY A 93 -6.00 11.58 0.89
N MET A 94 -5.12 11.25 -0.04
CA MET A 94 -4.25 12.20 -0.74
C MET A 94 -3.98 11.68 -2.15
N ASP A 95 -3.93 12.57 -3.13
CA ASP A 95 -3.40 12.27 -4.46
C ASP A 95 -2.96 13.58 -5.16
N PHE A 96 -2.11 13.48 -6.18
CA PHE A 96 -1.60 14.58 -6.98
C PHE A 96 -2.05 14.52 -8.44
N GLY A 97 -2.54 15.65 -8.95
CA GLY A 97 -2.67 15.86 -10.39
C GLY A 97 -1.30 15.95 -11.06
N ALA A 98 -1.24 15.66 -12.37
CA ALA A 98 -0.03 15.76 -13.19
C ALA A 98 0.62 17.16 -13.17
N ASP A 99 -0.14 18.21 -12.84
CA ASP A 99 0.32 19.60 -12.71
C ASP A 99 0.80 19.97 -11.29
N GLY A 100 0.78 19.02 -10.35
CA GLY A 100 1.15 19.21 -8.96
C GLY A 100 0.02 19.71 -8.07
N THR A 101 -1.21 19.82 -8.59
CA THR A 101 -2.38 20.08 -7.75
C THR A 101 -2.57 18.95 -6.74
N LEU A 102 -2.49 19.28 -5.46
CA LEU A 102 -2.72 18.36 -4.35
C LEU A 102 -4.23 18.27 -4.08
N TYR A 103 -4.75 17.05 -4.04
CA TYR A 103 -6.10 16.72 -3.60
C TYR A 103 -6.04 16.01 -2.26
N LEU A 104 -6.93 16.39 -1.35
CA LEU A 104 -7.05 15.80 -0.03
C LEU A 104 -8.52 15.52 0.27
N ILE A 105 -8.78 14.39 0.91
CA ILE A 105 -10.08 14.06 1.51
C ILE A 105 -9.92 13.82 3.00
N GLY A 106 -10.94 14.25 3.76
CA GLY A 106 -11.03 13.97 5.18
C GLY A 106 -12.46 14.02 5.68
N ASN A 107 -12.64 13.61 6.93
CA ASN A 107 -13.93 13.40 7.55
C ASN A 107 -14.15 14.32 8.75
N GLU A 108 -15.34 14.87 8.86
CA GLU A 108 -15.77 15.69 10.00
C GLU A 108 -16.88 14.97 10.74
N ASN A 109 -16.81 14.97 12.07
CA ASN A 109 -17.97 14.63 12.90
C ASN A 109 -18.87 15.86 12.96
N VAL A 110 -20.03 15.80 12.30
CA VAL A 110 -21.02 16.88 12.26
C VAL A 110 -21.72 17.01 13.62
N ASP A 111 -21.94 15.87 14.27
CA ASP A 111 -22.39 15.74 15.64
C ASP A 111 -21.93 14.38 16.21
N SER A 112 -22.56 13.90 17.29
CA SER A 112 -22.19 12.64 17.93
C SER A 112 -22.52 11.39 17.12
N ASP A 113 -23.39 11.50 16.11
CA ASP A 113 -23.97 10.37 15.38
C ASP A 113 -23.76 10.45 13.89
N ARG A 114 -23.26 11.57 13.37
CA ARG A 114 -23.13 11.80 11.94
C ARG A 114 -21.76 12.31 11.56
N THR A 115 -21.32 11.85 10.39
CA THR A 115 -20.11 12.33 9.73
C THR A 115 -20.44 12.87 8.35
N ARG A 116 -19.51 13.63 7.79
CA ARG A 116 -19.48 14.02 6.37
C ARG A 116 -18.03 14.05 5.91
N PHE A 117 -17.80 13.81 4.63
CA PHE A 117 -16.48 14.01 4.04
C PHE A 117 -16.38 15.35 3.31
N VAL A 118 -15.15 15.86 3.24
CA VAL A 118 -14.80 17.09 2.51
C VAL A 118 -13.60 16.79 1.63
N VAL A 119 -13.74 17.09 0.34
CA VAL A 119 -12.66 17.01 -0.64
C VAL A 119 -12.20 18.43 -0.95
N ARG A 120 -10.91 18.69 -0.80
CA ARG A 120 -10.31 19.98 -1.16
C ARG A 120 -9.11 19.77 -2.06
N ARG A 121 -8.79 20.80 -2.83
CA ARG A 121 -7.56 20.85 -3.63
C ARG A 121 -6.82 22.15 -3.41
N GLY A 122 -5.52 22.14 -3.61
CA GLY A 122 -4.66 23.31 -3.54
C GLY A 122 -3.25 23.00 -3.99
N GLN A 123 -2.30 23.81 -3.55
CA GLN A 123 -0.88 23.63 -3.82
C GLN A 123 -0.13 23.37 -2.52
N VAL A 124 1.00 22.65 -2.63
CA VAL A 124 1.87 22.29 -1.49
C VAL A 124 2.50 23.51 -0.80
N ASP A 125 2.48 24.68 -1.43
CA ASP A 125 2.93 25.95 -0.86
C ASP A 125 1.84 26.69 -0.05
N GLY A 126 0.66 26.08 0.09
CA GLY A 126 -0.47 26.61 0.86
C GLY A 126 -1.38 27.54 0.07
N THR A 127 -1.13 27.73 -1.23
CA THR A 127 -1.95 28.59 -2.09
C THR A 127 -3.05 27.82 -2.82
N GLY A 128 -4.07 28.55 -3.30
CA GLY A 128 -5.07 27.99 -4.22
C GLY A 128 -6.09 27.02 -3.60
N TRP A 129 -6.19 26.92 -2.28
CA TRP A 129 -7.09 25.98 -1.60
C TRP A 129 -8.57 26.28 -1.83
N ASN A 130 -9.29 25.35 -2.45
CA ASN A 130 -10.74 25.43 -2.70
C ASN A 130 -11.41 24.10 -2.36
N THR A 131 -12.70 24.14 -2.02
CA THR A 131 -13.50 22.93 -1.83
C THR A 131 -13.92 22.39 -3.19
N VAL A 132 -13.61 21.11 -3.44
CA VAL A 132 -14.07 20.39 -4.63
C VAL A 132 -15.47 19.88 -4.39
N ALA A 133 -15.65 19.12 -3.31
CA ALA A 133 -16.93 18.56 -2.92
C ALA A 133 -17.09 18.44 -1.39
N THR A 134 -18.33 18.39 -0.93
CA THR A 134 -18.71 18.07 0.45
C THR A 134 -19.93 17.17 0.43
N SER A 135 -19.94 16.12 1.24
CA SER A 135 -21.11 15.27 1.37
C SER A 135 -22.16 15.90 2.29
N GLU A 136 -23.44 15.57 2.06
CA GLU A 136 -24.43 15.68 3.13
C GLU A 136 -24.05 14.74 4.29
N PRO A 137 -24.46 15.05 5.53
CA PRO A 137 -24.18 14.19 6.66
C PRO A 137 -24.87 12.82 6.55
N TYR A 138 -24.16 11.77 6.95
CA TYR A 138 -24.67 10.40 7.08
C TYR A 138 -24.31 9.83 8.46
N LEU A 139 -25.09 8.86 8.91
CA LEU A 139 -25.05 8.23 10.23
C LEU A 139 -23.82 7.33 10.38
N LEU A 140 -23.19 7.46 11.53
CA LEU A 140 -22.22 6.51 12.07
C LEU A 140 -22.96 5.32 12.69
N SER A 141 -22.32 4.15 12.75
CA SER A 141 -22.77 3.01 13.56
C SER A 141 -22.19 3.02 14.97
N ARG A 142 -21.17 3.86 15.22
CA ARG A 142 -20.39 3.93 16.46
C ARG A 142 -19.71 2.61 16.81
N THR A 143 -19.44 1.80 15.81
CA THR A 143 -18.61 0.60 15.91
C THR A 143 -17.17 0.95 15.53
N TRP A 144 -16.25 -0.03 15.53
CA TRP A 144 -14.91 0.17 14.93
C TRP A 144 -14.96 0.12 13.40
N PHE A 145 -16.14 -0.09 12.80
CA PHE A 145 -16.34 -0.33 11.38
C PHE A 145 -17.00 0.86 10.66
N ASP A 146 -16.99 2.03 11.29
CA ASP A 146 -17.25 3.29 10.60
C ASP A 146 -16.03 3.64 9.73
N HIS A 147 -15.96 3.06 8.53
CA HIS A 147 -14.80 3.17 7.63
C HIS A 147 -14.68 4.54 6.95
N LYS A 148 -15.81 5.24 6.82
CA LYS A 148 -15.93 6.61 6.28
C LYS A 148 -15.28 6.75 4.88
N ALA A 149 -15.15 7.98 4.38
CA ALA A 149 -14.44 8.20 3.12
C ALA A 149 -12.92 8.18 3.34
N ASN A 150 -12.18 7.43 2.53
CA ASN A 150 -10.74 7.26 2.71
C ASN A 150 -9.95 7.26 1.39
N GLY A 151 -9.66 6.11 0.79
CA GLY A 151 -8.86 5.96 -0.42
C GLY A 151 -9.38 6.86 -1.54
N MET A 152 -8.45 7.49 -2.25
CA MET A 152 -8.77 8.35 -3.39
C MET A 152 -7.70 8.24 -4.46
N THR A 153 -8.11 8.29 -5.72
CA THR A 153 -7.19 8.35 -6.87
C THR A 153 -7.79 9.20 -7.99
N LEU A 154 -6.97 9.95 -8.72
CA LEU A 154 -7.32 10.62 -9.94
C LEU A 154 -7.38 9.61 -11.09
N THR A 155 -8.37 9.77 -11.95
CA THR A 155 -8.36 9.08 -13.24
C THR A 155 -7.12 9.48 -14.04
N PRO A 156 -6.55 8.60 -14.88
CA PRO A 156 -5.31 8.91 -15.62
C PRO A 156 -5.39 10.14 -16.54
N ASP A 157 -6.60 10.56 -16.93
CA ASP A 157 -6.86 11.79 -17.69
C ASP A 157 -7.00 13.06 -16.82
N GLY A 158 -6.88 12.91 -15.51
CA GLY A 158 -6.99 13.96 -14.49
C GLY A 158 -8.39 14.56 -14.34
N GLN A 159 -9.43 13.97 -14.94
CA GLN A 159 -10.76 14.58 -15.00
C GLN A 159 -11.64 14.26 -13.79
N SER A 160 -11.43 13.12 -13.12
CA SER A 160 -12.27 12.67 -12.03
C SER A 160 -11.45 12.13 -10.87
N LEU A 161 -11.96 12.33 -9.66
CA LEU A 161 -11.52 11.66 -8.44
C LEU A 161 -12.41 10.44 -8.24
N LEU A 162 -11.79 9.29 -8.05
CA LEU A 162 -12.45 8.07 -7.58
C LEU A 162 -12.16 7.92 -6.10
N ILE A 163 -13.21 7.85 -5.27
CA ILE A 163 -13.09 7.89 -3.82
C ILE A 163 -13.86 6.73 -3.21
N ASN A 164 -13.21 5.92 -2.37
CA ASN A 164 -13.94 4.99 -1.53
C ASN A 164 -14.67 5.76 -0.42
N SER A 165 -16.00 5.64 -0.41
CA SER A 165 -16.85 6.03 0.70
C SER A 165 -17.33 4.76 1.39
N GLY A 166 -16.57 4.35 2.41
CA GLY A 166 -16.67 3.05 3.03
C GLY A 166 -18.02 2.78 3.70
N ALA A 167 -18.24 1.51 3.99
CA ALA A 167 -19.36 1.03 4.77
C ALA A 167 -19.34 1.64 6.17
N ARG A 168 -20.53 1.77 6.74
CA ARG A 168 -20.69 2.11 8.17
C ARG A 168 -20.89 0.88 9.05
N THR A 169 -21.08 -0.29 8.45
CA THR A 169 -21.32 -1.55 9.13
C THR A 169 -20.18 -2.53 8.94
N ASP A 170 -20.07 -3.49 9.86
CA ASP A 170 -19.16 -4.61 9.71
C ASP A 170 -19.66 -5.61 8.66
N HIS A 171 -20.95 -5.94 8.71
CA HIS A 171 -21.56 -7.00 7.90
C HIS A 171 -23.07 -6.72 7.63
N GLY A 172 -23.43 -5.44 7.49
CA GLY A 172 -24.79 -5.00 7.14
C GLY A 172 -25.81 -5.05 8.27
N GLU A 173 -25.38 -5.07 9.53
CA GLU A 173 -26.24 -4.95 10.71
C GLU A 173 -27.10 -3.67 10.70
N MET A 174 -28.16 -3.65 11.52
CA MET A 174 -28.95 -2.45 11.74
C MET A 174 -28.32 -1.59 12.85
N TYR A 175 -28.21 -0.28 12.63
CA TYR A 175 -27.91 0.69 13.69
C TYR A 175 -28.61 2.01 13.40
N GLY A 176 -29.34 2.55 14.39
CA GLY A 176 -30.04 3.84 14.23
C GLY A 176 -31.18 3.78 13.19
N GLY A 177 -31.71 2.58 12.91
CA GLY A 177 -32.78 2.37 11.93
C GLY A 177 -32.32 2.27 10.47
N VAL A 178 -31.02 2.29 10.22
CA VAL A 178 -30.42 2.08 8.89
C VAL A 178 -29.27 1.07 8.95
N ARG A 179 -28.96 0.44 7.81
CA ARG A 179 -27.81 -0.47 7.65
C ARG A 179 -26.70 0.28 6.92
N GLU A 180 -26.94 0.58 5.66
CA GLU A 180 -26.14 1.46 4.84
C GLU A 180 -27.01 2.65 4.39
N GLU A 181 -26.38 3.76 4.02
CA GLU A 181 -27.03 4.96 3.53
C GLU A 181 -26.58 5.30 2.10
N GLY A 182 -27.13 6.39 1.53
CA GLY A 182 -26.87 6.78 0.15
C GLY A 182 -25.38 6.90 -0.18
N LEU A 183 -24.58 7.40 0.77
CA LEU A 183 -23.16 7.66 0.63
C LEU A 183 -22.23 6.55 1.12
N THR A 184 -22.73 5.42 1.62
CA THR A 184 -21.86 4.38 2.21
C THR A 184 -21.74 3.14 1.33
N ALA A 185 -20.64 2.42 1.47
CA ALA A 185 -20.30 1.24 0.68
C ALA A 185 -20.29 1.45 -0.85
N ILE A 186 -19.63 2.52 -1.30
CA ILE A 186 -19.50 2.89 -2.72
C ILE A 186 -18.14 3.45 -3.06
N VAL A 187 -17.78 3.32 -4.35
CA VAL A 187 -16.79 4.18 -4.97
C VAL A 187 -17.52 5.34 -5.65
N LEU A 188 -17.21 6.56 -5.25
CA LEU A 188 -17.70 7.79 -5.84
C LEU A 188 -16.84 8.21 -7.03
N LYS A 189 -17.45 8.88 -8.01
CA LYS A 189 -16.78 9.56 -9.14
C LYS A 189 -17.11 11.03 -9.10
N ILE A 190 -16.16 11.86 -8.72
CA ILE A 190 -16.33 13.31 -8.55
C ILE A 190 -15.51 14.04 -9.61
N PRO A 191 -16.05 15.01 -10.36
CA PRO A 191 -15.23 15.82 -11.27
C PRO A 191 -14.11 16.52 -10.49
N ALA A 192 -12.86 16.31 -10.90
CA ALA A 192 -11.71 16.88 -10.20
C ALA A 192 -11.73 18.41 -10.27
N ASP A 193 -12.30 18.97 -11.34
CA ASP A 193 -12.48 20.42 -11.56
C ASP A 193 -13.65 21.05 -10.80
N ALA A 194 -14.49 20.25 -10.13
CA ALA A 194 -15.64 20.73 -9.39
C ALA A 194 -15.28 21.78 -8.34
N THR A 195 -16.25 22.65 -8.03
CA THR A 195 -16.12 23.69 -7.02
C THR A 195 -17.40 23.72 -6.20
N ASP A 196 -17.26 23.55 -4.89
CA ASP A 196 -18.36 23.57 -3.92
C ASP A 196 -19.52 22.59 -4.27
N LEU A 197 -19.20 21.44 -4.87
CA LEU A 197 -20.19 20.40 -5.15
C LEU A 197 -20.73 19.82 -3.84
N VAL A 198 -22.05 19.69 -3.73
CA VAL A 198 -22.68 19.00 -2.60
C VAL A 198 -23.22 17.66 -3.07
N LEU A 199 -22.76 16.57 -2.44
CA LEU A 199 -23.21 15.22 -2.72
C LEU A 199 -24.36 14.84 -1.78
N PRO A 200 -25.56 14.53 -2.29
CA PRO A 200 -26.69 14.19 -1.45
C PRO A 200 -26.52 12.83 -0.79
N ASN A 201 -27.05 12.65 0.42
CA ASN A 201 -27.13 11.34 1.07
C ASN A 201 -28.34 10.55 0.55
N ASP A 202 -28.37 10.31 -0.76
CA ASP A 202 -29.43 9.57 -1.45
C ASP A 202 -28.86 8.78 -2.64
N ARG A 203 -28.94 7.44 -2.57
CA ARG A 203 -28.29 6.55 -3.54
C ARG A 203 -28.77 6.79 -4.97
N GLU A 204 -30.08 6.91 -5.17
CA GLU A 204 -30.67 7.04 -6.51
C GLU A 204 -30.33 8.40 -7.13
N THR A 205 -30.27 9.47 -6.32
CA THR A 205 -29.84 10.80 -6.77
C THR A 205 -28.36 10.79 -7.15
N LEU A 206 -27.49 10.14 -6.36
CA LEU A 206 -26.07 9.99 -6.69
C LEU A 206 -25.89 9.22 -8.01
N LYS A 207 -26.62 8.12 -8.19
CA LYS A 207 -26.59 7.31 -9.43
C LYS A 207 -27.09 8.12 -10.64
N THR A 208 -28.21 8.80 -10.49
CA THR A 208 -28.78 9.65 -11.56
C THR A 208 -27.85 10.82 -11.91
N GLY A 209 -27.11 11.35 -10.92
CA GLY A 209 -26.10 12.38 -11.10
C GLY A 209 -24.78 11.88 -11.70
N GLY A 210 -24.60 10.57 -11.86
CA GLY A 210 -23.35 9.98 -12.35
C GLY A 210 -22.21 9.99 -11.33
N PHE A 211 -22.52 10.11 -10.04
CA PHE A 211 -21.53 10.17 -8.97
C PHE A 211 -21.18 8.82 -8.36
N VAL A 212 -21.92 7.74 -8.67
CA VAL A 212 -21.59 6.38 -8.22
C VAL A 212 -20.82 5.66 -9.32
N PHE A 213 -19.56 5.33 -9.05
CA PHE A 213 -18.72 4.51 -9.93
C PHE A 213 -19.01 3.02 -9.72
N ALA A 214 -18.90 2.54 -8.47
CA ALA A 214 -19.13 1.15 -8.11
C ALA A 214 -19.84 1.06 -6.76
N GLU A 215 -20.51 -0.07 -6.50
CA GLU A 215 -21.29 -0.32 -5.29
C GLU A 215 -20.81 -1.57 -4.54
N GLY A 216 -21.09 -1.66 -3.24
CA GLY A 216 -20.86 -2.88 -2.46
C GLY A 216 -19.39 -3.13 -2.12
N ILE A 217 -18.63 -2.05 -1.89
CA ILE A 217 -17.25 -2.05 -1.38
C ILE A 217 -17.30 -1.65 0.10
N ARG A 218 -16.53 -2.30 0.98
CA ARG A 218 -16.62 -2.10 2.43
C ARG A 218 -15.61 -1.05 2.93
N ASN A 219 -14.33 -1.31 2.82
CA ASN A 219 -13.21 -0.49 3.24
C ASN A 219 -12.00 -0.63 2.29
N SER A 220 -12.16 -0.25 1.02
CA SER A 220 -11.02 -0.11 0.12
C SER A 220 -10.19 1.12 0.48
N PHE A 221 -9.20 0.90 1.35
CA PHE A 221 -8.36 1.97 1.87
C PHE A 221 -7.46 2.59 0.80
N ASP A 222 -7.18 1.88 -0.28
CA ASP A 222 -6.40 2.38 -1.41
C ASP A 222 -6.98 1.89 -2.75
N LEU A 223 -6.88 2.72 -3.78
CA LEU A 223 -7.32 2.39 -5.14
C LEU A 223 -6.25 2.87 -6.12
N GLU A 224 -5.80 1.99 -7.00
CA GLU A 224 -4.70 2.31 -7.90
C GLU A 224 -4.97 1.80 -9.31
N PHE A 225 -4.59 2.61 -10.31
CA PHE A 225 -4.69 2.21 -11.70
C PHE A 225 -3.51 1.31 -12.09
N ALA A 226 -3.82 0.09 -12.50
CA ALA A 226 -2.84 -0.79 -13.12
C ALA A 226 -2.33 -0.19 -14.45
N PRO A 227 -1.16 -0.61 -14.96
CA PRO A 227 -0.52 0.00 -16.13
C PRO A 227 -1.36 -0.13 -17.42
N ASN A 228 -2.29 -1.07 -17.43
CA ASN A 228 -3.24 -1.30 -18.52
C ASN A 228 -4.52 -0.45 -18.42
N GLY A 229 -4.64 0.41 -17.40
CA GLY A 229 -5.78 1.29 -17.16
C GLY A 229 -6.91 0.69 -16.34
N ASP A 230 -6.76 -0.52 -15.82
CA ASP A 230 -7.75 -1.13 -14.94
C ASP A 230 -7.59 -0.61 -13.50
N LEU A 231 -8.70 -0.19 -12.88
CA LEU A 231 -8.69 0.23 -11.48
C LEU A 231 -8.71 -0.99 -10.55
N MET A 232 -7.74 -1.07 -9.67
CA MET A 232 -7.60 -2.17 -8.70
C MET A 232 -7.72 -1.62 -7.28
N ALA A 233 -8.32 -2.40 -6.39
CA ALA A 233 -8.37 -2.05 -4.96
C ALA A 233 -8.40 -3.32 -4.12
N ALA A 234 -7.66 -3.32 -3.01
CA ALA A 234 -7.93 -4.26 -1.95
C ALA A 234 -9.15 -3.78 -1.13
N ASP A 235 -9.88 -4.69 -0.50
CA ASP A 235 -11.00 -4.35 0.35
C ASP A 235 -10.97 -5.17 1.65
N ASN A 236 -11.22 -4.51 2.78
CA ASN A 236 -11.19 -5.20 4.07
C ASN A 236 -12.53 -5.87 4.38
N ALA A 237 -12.50 -7.15 4.73
CA ALA A 237 -13.61 -7.94 5.23
C ALA A 237 -13.97 -7.58 6.69
N GLY A 238 -15.09 -8.15 7.16
CA GLY A 238 -15.59 -7.95 8.51
C GLY A 238 -14.97 -8.88 9.55
N ASP A 239 -15.54 -8.92 10.76
CA ASP A 239 -15.02 -9.71 11.88
C ASP A 239 -15.20 -11.24 11.74
N ARG A 240 -16.04 -11.67 10.80
CA ARG A 240 -16.15 -13.07 10.39
C ARG A 240 -14.97 -13.40 9.48
N ASP A 241 -14.44 -14.63 9.56
CA ASP A 241 -13.30 -15.09 8.75
C ASP A 241 -13.61 -15.27 7.24
N ASP A 242 -14.27 -14.29 6.66
CA ASP A 242 -14.44 -14.14 5.23
C ASP A 242 -13.18 -13.56 4.61
N ALA A 243 -12.89 -13.99 3.37
CA ALA A 243 -11.68 -13.57 2.69
C ALA A 243 -11.66 -12.04 2.53
N GLU A 244 -10.50 -11.46 2.81
CA GLU A 244 -10.18 -10.10 2.34
C GLU A 244 -10.23 -10.10 0.81
N GLU A 245 -10.56 -8.97 0.20
CA GLU A 245 -10.76 -8.91 -1.25
C GLU A 245 -9.63 -8.16 -1.97
N PHE A 246 -9.41 -8.54 -3.24
CA PHE A 246 -8.65 -7.76 -4.20
C PHE A 246 -9.47 -7.74 -5.48
N ASN A 247 -9.85 -6.55 -5.92
CA ASN A 247 -10.94 -6.34 -6.86
C ASN A 247 -10.47 -5.55 -8.07
N TRP A 248 -10.88 -5.99 -9.26
CA TRP A 248 -10.90 -5.13 -10.45
C TRP A 248 -12.17 -4.29 -10.41
N ILE A 249 -12.04 -3.03 -9.97
CA ILE A 249 -13.13 -2.07 -9.76
C ILE A 249 -13.60 -1.51 -11.10
N ARG A 250 -14.91 -1.61 -11.38
CA ARG A 250 -15.50 -1.26 -12.69
C ARG A 250 -16.76 -0.43 -12.55
N GLU A 251 -16.92 0.53 -13.45
CA GLU A 251 -18.09 1.41 -13.48
C GLU A 251 -19.40 0.60 -13.64
N GLY A 252 -20.35 0.82 -12.75
CA GLY A 252 -21.66 0.15 -12.73
C GLY A 252 -21.67 -1.24 -12.10
N HIS A 253 -20.54 -1.74 -11.59
CA HIS A 253 -20.46 -3.04 -10.91
C HIS A 253 -20.84 -2.94 -9.42
N HIS A 254 -21.30 -4.07 -8.87
CA HIS A 254 -21.58 -4.25 -7.45
C HIS A 254 -20.73 -5.41 -6.90
N TYR A 255 -19.99 -5.20 -5.81
CA TYR A 255 -19.00 -6.17 -5.30
C TYR A 255 -19.54 -7.07 -4.19
N GLY A 256 -20.72 -6.74 -3.65
CA GLY A 256 -21.53 -7.71 -2.91
C GLY A 256 -21.87 -7.25 -1.50
N PHE A 257 -21.05 -6.37 -0.91
CA PHE A 257 -21.31 -5.88 0.44
C PHE A 257 -22.69 -5.18 0.53
N PRO A 258 -23.48 -5.41 1.58
CA PRO A 258 -23.19 -6.29 2.72
C PRO A 258 -23.70 -7.73 2.55
N TRP A 259 -24.30 -8.10 1.41
CA TRP A 259 -24.90 -9.43 1.20
C TRP A 259 -23.87 -10.54 0.99
N ARG A 260 -22.72 -10.19 0.41
CA ARG A 260 -21.62 -11.11 0.15
C ARG A 260 -20.30 -10.42 0.47
N ILE A 261 -19.41 -11.12 1.17
CA ILE A 261 -18.08 -10.67 1.56
C ILE A 261 -17.09 -11.76 1.13
N GLY A 262 -16.08 -11.38 0.36
CA GLY A 262 -15.28 -12.31 -0.41
C GLY A 262 -16.16 -13.11 -1.35
N THR A 263 -16.13 -14.43 -1.19
CA THR A 263 -17.02 -15.34 -1.91
C THR A 263 -18.15 -15.89 -1.05
N SER A 264 -18.28 -15.46 0.21
CA SER A 264 -19.23 -15.97 1.18
C SER A 264 -20.49 -15.12 1.27
N GLU A 265 -21.65 -15.77 1.32
CA GLU A 265 -22.91 -15.09 1.67
C GLU A 265 -22.88 -14.66 3.15
N THR A 266 -23.32 -13.43 3.42
CA THR A 266 -23.45 -12.93 4.79
C THR A 266 -24.56 -13.70 5.51
N PRO A 267 -24.25 -14.45 6.58
CA PRO A 267 -25.18 -15.44 7.10
C PRO A 267 -26.38 -14.83 7.85
N GLN A 268 -26.28 -13.57 8.31
CA GLN A 268 -27.40 -12.86 8.95
C GLN A 268 -28.63 -12.77 8.04
N GLN A 269 -28.46 -12.86 6.72
CA GLN A 269 -29.56 -12.80 5.78
C GLN A 269 -30.44 -14.06 5.76
N HIS A 270 -30.01 -15.14 6.41
CA HIS A 270 -30.68 -16.44 6.38
C HIS A 270 -31.44 -16.72 7.68
N ALA A 271 -32.72 -17.07 7.52
CA ALA A 271 -33.58 -17.39 8.65
C ALA A 271 -33.04 -18.58 9.46
N GLY A 272 -32.87 -18.37 10.76
CA GLY A 272 -32.42 -19.41 11.70
C GLY A 272 -30.91 -19.54 11.79
N TYR A 273 -30.15 -18.57 11.28
CA TYR A 273 -28.72 -18.46 11.51
C TYR A 273 -28.40 -18.47 13.01
N ASP A 274 -27.49 -19.35 13.43
CA ASP A 274 -26.99 -19.43 14.80
C ASP A 274 -25.51 -19.03 14.83
N PRO A 275 -25.18 -17.80 15.23
CA PRO A 275 -23.79 -17.31 15.26
C PRO A 275 -22.92 -18.10 16.24
N SER A 276 -23.50 -18.77 17.25
CA SER A 276 -22.73 -19.60 18.19
C SER A 276 -22.25 -20.92 17.57
N ALA A 277 -22.83 -21.30 16.44
CA ALA A 277 -22.46 -22.48 15.67
C ALA A 277 -21.68 -22.15 14.39
N ASP A 278 -21.44 -20.86 14.09
CA ASP A 278 -20.68 -20.42 12.92
C ASP A 278 -19.17 -20.51 13.21
N PRO A 279 -18.42 -21.41 12.56
CA PRO A 279 -17.01 -21.56 12.85
C PRO A 279 -16.17 -20.35 12.40
N PHE A 280 -16.72 -19.45 11.58
CA PHE A 280 -16.02 -18.28 11.08
C PHE A 280 -16.10 -17.12 12.09
N VAL A 281 -17.08 -17.12 12.97
CA VAL A 281 -17.26 -16.08 14.00
C VAL A 281 -16.37 -16.38 15.20
N GLN A 282 -15.72 -15.36 15.77
CA GLN A 282 -14.97 -15.47 17.02
C GLN A 282 -15.85 -15.08 18.22
N PRO A 283 -16.32 -16.03 19.06
CA PRO A 283 -17.22 -15.69 20.16
C PRO A 283 -16.50 -14.98 21.32
N ASP A 284 -15.21 -15.24 21.52
CA ASP A 284 -14.41 -14.72 22.65
C ASP A 284 -13.92 -13.28 22.45
N ARG A 285 -13.84 -12.80 21.20
CA ARG A 285 -13.67 -11.36 20.92
C ARG A 285 -14.86 -10.53 21.41
N ASN A 286 -16.01 -11.18 21.68
CA ASN A 286 -17.25 -10.50 22.05
C ASN A 286 -17.94 -11.12 23.27
N THR A 287 -17.45 -10.79 24.45
CA THR A 287 -18.00 -11.33 25.71
C THR A 287 -19.21 -10.58 26.27
N ASN A 288 -19.60 -9.41 25.72
CA ASN A 288 -20.43 -8.46 26.47
C ASN A 288 -21.51 -7.67 25.70
N ASN A 289 -22.01 -8.07 24.52
CA ASN A 289 -23.10 -7.28 23.92
C ASN A 289 -24.25 -8.01 23.23
N VAL A 290 -25.41 -7.39 23.40
CA VAL A 290 -26.75 -7.80 22.97
C VAL A 290 -26.99 -7.22 21.58
N ALA A 291 -27.75 -7.94 20.74
CA ALA A 291 -28.16 -7.49 19.42
C ALA A 291 -28.62 -6.02 19.42
N ASP A 292 -28.17 -5.25 18.42
CA ASP A 292 -28.35 -3.79 18.18
C ASP A 292 -27.14 -2.86 18.51
N THR A 293 -25.91 -3.39 18.57
CA THR A 293 -24.69 -2.55 18.64
C THR A 293 -23.79 -2.65 17.42
N GLY A 294 -24.23 -3.30 16.34
CA GLY A 294 -23.42 -3.55 15.14
C GLY A 294 -22.07 -4.24 15.36
N TRP A 295 -21.94 -4.90 16.51
CA TRP A 295 -20.68 -5.44 17.00
C TRP A 295 -20.66 -6.97 17.00
N TYR A 296 -21.80 -7.61 16.75
CA TYR A 296 -21.93 -9.07 16.79
C TYR A 296 -22.93 -9.60 15.76
N PHE A 297 -22.59 -10.78 15.22
CA PHE A 297 -23.43 -11.56 14.34
C PHE A 297 -24.71 -12.05 15.06
N SER A 298 -25.85 -11.99 14.36
CA SER A 298 -27.15 -12.38 14.89
C SER A 298 -28.07 -12.94 13.81
N ASN A 299 -29.08 -13.72 14.20
CA ASN A 299 -30.18 -14.05 13.29
C ASN A 299 -31.00 -12.79 13.04
N ASP A 300 -31.00 -12.29 11.80
CA ASP A 300 -31.69 -11.04 11.45
C ASP A 300 -32.80 -11.29 10.41
N PRO A 301 -34.04 -11.54 10.86
CA PRO A 301 -35.18 -11.73 9.96
C PRO A 301 -35.54 -10.50 9.12
N THR A 302 -34.93 -9.33 9.40
CA THR A 302 -35.16 -8.07 8.70
C THR A 302 -34.01 -7.69 7.78
N TYR A 303 -33.04 -8.58 7.59
CA TYR A 303 -31.96 -8.36 6.63
C TYR A 303 -32.55 -8.23 5.21
N PRO A 304 -32.18 -7.18 4.45
CA PRO A 304 -32.77 -6.94 3.14
C PRO A 304 -32.33 -8.02 2.15
N ALA A 305 -33.22 -8.38 1.23
CA ALA A 305 -32.81 -9.15 0.06
C ALA A 305 -31.85 -8.32 -0.81
N PRO A 306 -30.92 -8.97 -1.54
CA PRO A 306 -30.13 -8.31 -2.57
C PRO A 306 -31.01 -7.53 -3.56
N PRO A 307 -30.55 -6.39 -4.10
CA PRO A 307 -31.34 -5.61 -5.04
C PRO A 307 -31.67 -6.45 -6.29
N ALA A 308 -32.93 -6.36 -6.73
CA ALA A 308 -33.40 -7.18 -7.83
C ALA A 308 -32.63 -6.89 -9.13
N GLY A 309 -32.12 -7.95 -9.77
CA GLY A 309 -31.40 -7.86 -11.04
C GLY A 309 -29.93 -7.45 -10.93
N VAL A 310 -29.40 -7.24 -9.72
CA VAL A 310 -27.96 -7.02 -9.51
C VAL A 310 -27.24 -8.35 -9.59
N THR A 311 -26.13 -8.38 -10.33
CA THR A 311 -25.16 -9.48 -10.33
C THR A 311 -23.92 -9.00 -9.60
N PHE A 312 -23.52 -9.71 -8.56
CA PHE A 312 -22.31 -9.39 -7.82
C PHE A 312 -21.07 -9.81 -8.62
N THR A 313 -20.03 -8.99 -8.50
CA THR A 313 -18.71 -9.23 -9.06
C THR A 313 -17.86 -9.92 -8.01
N ASP A 314 -17.34 -11.11 -8.34
CA ASP A 314 -16.46 -11.83 -7.44
C ASP A 314 -15.06 -11.19 -7.40
N PRO A 315 -14.38 -11.25 -6.24
CA PRO A 315 -12.99 -10.83 -6.13
C PRO A 315 -12.04 -11.71 -6.95
N ILE A 316 -10.81 -11.23 -7.14
CA ILE A 316 -9.78 -11.91 -7.91
C ILE A 316 -9.26 -13.12 -7.12
N ALA A 317 -9.51 -14.32 -7.65
CA ALA A 317 -9.13 -15.56 -7.00
C ALA A 317 -7.60 -15.71 -6.89
N ASN A 318 -7.12 -16.05 -5.69
CA ASN A 318 -5.70 -16.28 -5.39
C ASN A 318 -5.36 -17.77 -5.37
N ARG A 319 -4.29 -18.11 -6.08
CA ARG A 319 -3.72 -19.46 -6.19
C ARG A 319 -2.57 -19.72 -5.19
N GLY A 320 -2.22 -18.73 -4.36
CA GLY A 320 -1.16 -18.78 -3.37
C GLY A 320 0.25 -18.59 -3.97
N PRO A 321 1.31 -19.04 -3.29
CA PRO A 321 1.29 -19.77 -2.01
C PRO A 321 1.23 -18.86 -0.76
N PHE A 322 1.08 -17.55 -0.94
CA PHE A 322 0.92 -16.62 0.18
C PHE A 322 -0.47 -16.00 0.22
N ALA A 323 -0.86 -15.57 1.42
CA ALA A 323 -2.12 -14.89 1.69
C ALA A 323 -3.36 -15.67 1.20
N ASP A 324 -3.31 -17.00 1.24
CA ASP A 324 -4.35 -17.87 0.70
C ASP A 324 -4.94 -18.85 1.72
N LEU A 325 -4.73 -18.57 3.02
CA LEU A 325 -5.42 -19.26 4.10
C LEU A 325 -6.91 -18.90 4.14
N TYR A 326 -7.76 -19.88 4.41
CA TYR A 326 -9.21 -19.73 4.57
C TYR A 326 -9.73 -20.71 5.62
N ARG A 327 -10.97 -20.51 6.08
CA ARG A 327 -11.61 -21.44 7.01
C ARG A 327 -12.45 -22.50 6.28
N ASP A 328 -12.25 -23.77 6.61
CA ASP A 328 -13.07 -24.86 6.07
C ASP A 328 -14.53 -24.71 6.54
N THR A 329 -15.48 -24.73 5.61
CA THR A 329 -16.91 -24.51 5.92
C THR A 329 -17.58 -25.66 6.68
N GLN A 330 -16.98 -26.86 6.68
CA GLN A 330 -17.53 -28.04 7.36
C GLN A 330 -16.89 -28.25 8.72
N THR A 331 -15.56 -28.11 8.81
CA THR A 331 -14.82 -28.39 10.05
C THR A 331 -14.50 -27.14 10.83
N GLY A 332 -14.52 -25.97 10.20
CA GLY A 332 -14.08 -24.72 10.81
C GLY A 332 -12.58 -24.60 10.99
N GLU A 333 -11.78 -25.51 10.44
CA GLU A 333 -10.32 -25.48 10.60
C GLU A 333 -9.67 -24.57 9.55
N PRO A 334 -8.59 -23.84 9.87
CA PRO A 334 -7.80 -23.14 8.86
C PRO A 334 -7.23 -24.12 7.83
N ARG A 335 -7.25 -23.72 6.56
CA ARG A 335 -6.73 -24.45 5.41
C ARG A 335 -5.94 -23.48 4.54
N ASP A 336 -4.94 -24.00 3.87
CA ASP A 336 -4.15 -23.29 2.86
C ASP A 336 -4.64 -23.72 1.48
N ALA A 337 -5.03 -22.75 0.63
CA ALA A 337 -5.65 -23.04 -0.65
C ALA A 337 -4.68 -23.71 -1.62
N SER A 338 -3.44 -23.21 -1.69
CA SER A 338 -2.40 -23.74 -2.56
C SER A 338 -1.98 -25.16 -2.17
N ASP A 339 -1.83 -25.45 -0.87
CA ASP A 339 -1.56 -26.79 -0.36
C ASP A 339 -2.68 -27.80 -0.70
N MET A 340 -3.92 -27.30 -0.78
CA MET A 340 -5.10 -28.09 -1.15
C MET A 340 -5.35 -28.14 -2.67
N GLY A 341 -4.55 -27.44 -3.48
CA GLY A 341 -4.72 -27.38 -4.94
C GLY A 341 -6.01 -26.67 -5.36
N THR A 342 -6.46 -25.68 -4.58
CA THR A 342 -7.64 -24.85 -4.82
C THR A 342 -7.26 -23.36 -4.78
N THR A 343 -8.25 -22.47 -4.81
CA THR A 343 -8.09 -21.02 -4.65
C THR A 343 -8.92 -20.49 -3.49
N VAL A 344 -8.53 -19.34 -2.94
CA VAL A 344 -9.36 -18.52 -2.06
C VAL A 344 -9.95 -17.34 -2.83
N GLY A 345 -11.03 -16.74 -2.30
CA GLY A 345 -11.71 -15.59 -2.90
C GLY A 345 -10.77 -14.43 -3.23
N SER A 346 -9.77 -14.15 -2.39
CA SER A 346 -8.63 -13.31 -2.77
C SER A 346 -7.51 -13.40 -1.73
N LEU A 347 -7.70 -12.86 -0.52
CA LEU A 347 -6.65 -12.80 0.48
C LEU A 347 -7.12 -13.42 1.79
N THR A 348 -6.17 -13.93 2.59
CA THR A 348 -6.47 -14.49 3.92
C THR A 348 -7.25 -13.48 4.77
N PRO A 349 -8.33 -13.90 5.45
CA PRO A 349 -9.10 -13.04 6.35
C PRO A 349 -8.22 -12.31 7.36
N HIS A 350 -8.58 -11.07 7.68
CA HIS A 350 -7.97 -10.25 8.74
C HIS A 350 -6.52 -9.84 8.49
N ARG A 351 -6.06 -9.88 7.24
CA ARG A 351 -4.74 -9.30 6.90
C ARG A 351 -4.78 -7.78 6.89
N SER A 352 -5.96 -7.18 6.75
CA SER A 352 -6.13 -5.74 6.54
C SER A 352 -5.22 -5.24 5.40
N PRO A 353 -5.46 -5.65 4.13
CA PRO A 353 -4.71 -5.14 3.00
C PRO A 353 -5.03 -3.65 2.77
N LEU A 354 -3.99 -2.82 2.64
CA LEU A 354 -4.14 -1.37 2.53
C LEU A 354 -3.41 -0.85 1.27
N GLY A 355 -2.24 -0.21 1.41
CA GLY A 355 -1.51 0.40 0.30
C GLY A 355 -1.20 -0.54 -0.87
N LEU A 356 -1.45 -0.06 -2.08
CA LEU A 356 -1.35 -0.79 -3.35
C LEU A 356 -0.55 0.04 -4.37
N VAL A 357 0.48 -0.57 -4.97
CA VAL A 357 1.26 0.08 -6.03
C VAL A 357 1.51 -0.87 -7.19
N PHE A 358 1.80 -0.32 -8.37
CA PHE A 358 2.20 -1.10 -9.54
C PHE A 358 3.57 -0.68 -10.05
N ASP A 359 4.30 -1.61 -10.66
CA ASP A 359 5.41 -1.30 -11.56
C ASP A 359 4.88 -0.70 -12.87
N ALA A 360 4.36 0.53 -12.80
CA ALA A 360 3.66 1.22 -13.89
C ALA A 360 4.49 1.32 -15.18
N ASP A 361 5.80 1.54 -15.03
CA ASP A 361 6.74 1.69 -16.13
C ASP A 361 7.38 0.37 -16.58
N SER A 362 6.99 -0.76 -15.99
CA SER A 362 7.54 -2.10 -16.28
C SER A 362 9.07 -2.15 -16.15
N LEU A 363 9.63 -1.49 -15.14
CA LEU A 363 11.06 -1.34 -14.93
C LEU A 363 11.68 -2.53 -14.21
N LEU A 364 10.88 -3.29 -13.45
CA LEU A 364 11.38 -4.42 -12.66
C LEU A 364 11.79 -5.60 -13.54
N ASP A 365 12.58 -6.48 -12.93
CA ASP A 365 12.93 -7.78 -13.50
C ASP A 365 11.79 -8.78 -13.44
N TRP A 366 11.82 -9.73 -14.37
CA TRP A 366 10.97 -10.90 -14.26
C TRP A 366 11.30 -11.67 -12.96
N PRO A 367 10.28 -12.16 -12.22
CA PRO A 367 8.88 -12.21 -12.60
C PRO A 367 8.06 -10.93 -12.32
N MET A 368 8.57 -9.96 -11.56
CA MET A 368 7.79 -8.85 -10.99
C MET A 368 7.46 -7.69 -11.95
N ARG A 369 7.93 -7.76 -13.19
CA ARG A 369 7.72 -6.72 -14.20
C ARG A 369 6.24 -6.42 -14.41
N GLY A 370 5.87 -5.16 -14.23
CA GLY A 370 4.50 -4.68 -14.47
C GLY A 370 3.47 -5.19 -13.47
N GLY A 371 3.89 -5.88 -12.40
CA GLY A 371 2.96 -6.45 -11.44
C GLY A 371 2.61 -5.51 -10.29
N ALA A 372 1.75 -6.01 -9.41
CA ALA A 372 1.19 -5.27 -8.29
C ALA A 372 1.90 -5.61 -6.99
N PHE A 373 1.95 -4.65 -6.08
CA PHE A 373 2.46 -4.85 -4.73
C PHE A 373 1.48 -4.31 -3.70
N LEU A 374 1.27 -5.08 -2.64
CA LEU A 374 0.24 -4.80 -1.63
C LEU A 374 0.83 -4.96 -0.24
N VAL A 375 0.60 -3.99 0.65
CA VAL A 375 0.97 -4.11 2.06
C VAL A 375 -0.18 -4.67 2.90
N SER A 376 0.15 -5.54 3.85
CA SER A 376 -0.81 -6.07 4.84
C SER A 376 -0.52 -5.47 6.21
N TRP A 377 -1.50 -4.79 6.81
CA TRP A 377 -1.30 -4.05 8.05
C TRP A 377 -1.17 -4.94 9.30
N ASN A 378 -2.00 -5.97 9.43
CA ASN A 378 -2.10 -6.70 10.70
C ASN A 378 -0.87 -7.56 10.97
N THR A 379 -0.38 -7.53 12.21
CA THR A 379 0.65 -8.45 12.69
C THR A 379 0.14 -9.90 12.76
N ALA A 380 1.05 -10.87 12.64
CA ALA A 380 0.78 -12.29 12.93
C ALA A 380 0.31 -12.54 14.39
N GLU A 381 0.53 -11.59 15.31
CA GLU A 381 0.01 -11.63 16.69
C GLU A 381 -1.42 -11.10 16.83
N ASP A 382 -2.02 -10.53 15.78
CA ASP A 382 -3.41 -10.08 15.81
C ASP A 382 -4.34 -11.25 16.15
N GLN A 383 -5.32 -11.00 17.03
CA GLN A 383 -6.16 -12.07 17.58
C GLN A 383 -6.93 -12.84 16.49
N LEU A 384 -7.36 -12.15 15.43
CA LEU A 384 -8.13 -12.75 14.34
C LEU A 384 -7.24 -13.38 13.27
N LEU A 385 -6.10 -12.77 12.96
CA LEU A 385 -5.18 -13.33 11.97
C LEU A 385 -4.46 -14.58 12.53
N ALA A 386 -4.05 -14.53 13.80
CA ALA A 386 -3.32 -15.60 14.47
C ALA A 386 -4.10 -16.94 14.52
N ARG A 387 -5.43 -16.89 14.67
CA ARG A 387 -6.29 -18.10 14.68
C ARG A 387 -6.38 -18.82 13.34
N LEU A 388 -5.97 -18.16 12.25
CA LEU A 388 -5.81 -18.78 10.94
C LEU A 388 -4.38 -19.30 10.72
N GLY A 389 -3.44 -18.94 11.58
CA GLY A 389 -2.00 -19.14 11.34
C GLY A 389 -1.45 -18.20 10.27
N GLY A 390 -2.16 -17.10 9.99
CA GLY A 390 -1.76 -16.12 8.99
C GLY A 390 -0.59 -15.25 9.44
N THR A 391 0.09 -14.69 8.45
CA THR A 391 1.10 -13.64 8.64
C THR A 391 0.62 -12.36 7.96
N GLY A 392 0.99 -11.21 8.49
CA GLY A 392 0.88 -9.92 7.80
C GLY A 392 2.13 -9.11 8.06
N GLU A 393 2.01 -7.77 8.18
CA GLU A 393 3.16 -6.86 8.29
C GLU A 393 4.21 -7.11 7.20
N ASP A 394 3.72 -7.28 5.98
CA ASP A 394 4.48 -7.70 4.83
C ASP A 394 4.11 -6.92 3.57
N LEU A 395 5.02 -7.01 2.59
CA LEU A 395 4.84 -6.53 1.23
C LEU A 395 4.69 -7.77 0.34
N LEU A 396 3.52 -7.92 -0.27
CA LEU A 396 3.23 -8.96 -1.23
C LEU A 396 3.49 -8.46 -2.65
N TYR A 397 3.98 -9.34 -3.52
CA TYR A 397 3.91 -9.23 -4.96
C TYR A 397 2.72 -10.05 -5.44
N LEU A 398 1.82 -9.44 -6.21
CA LEU A 398 0.66 -10.11 -6.81
C LEU A 398 0.88 -10.21 -8.33
N ASP A 399 1.07 -11.45 -8.80
CA ASP A 399 1.14 -11.75 -10.22
C ASP A 399 -0.27 -11.88 -10.78
N LEU A 400 -0.70 -10.92 -11.59
CA LEU A 400 -2.06 -10.80 -12.11
C LEU A 400 -2.16 -11.36 -13.54
N GLU A 401 -2.88 -12.47 -13.70
CA GLU A 401 -3.17 -13.05 -15.00
C GLU A 401 -4.56 -12.60 -15.48
N LYS A 402 -4.61 -11.69 -16.46
CA LYS A 402 -5.86 -11.31 -17.12
C LYS A 402 -6.24 -12.30 -18.22
N SER A 403 -7.48 -12.78 -18.20
CA SER A 403 -8.08 -13.58 -19.28
C SER A 403 -9.48 -13.04 -19.61
N GLY A 404 -9.59 -12.32 -20.72
CA GLY A 404 -10.83 -11.62 -21.07
C GLY A 404 -11.25 -10.63 -19.99
N ASP A 405 -12.47 -10.79 -19.46
CA ASP A 405 -13.04 -9.95 -18.40
C ASP A 405 -12.85 -10.55 -16.99
N THR A 406 -11.85 -11.40 -16.82
CA THR A 406 -11.52 -12.02 -15.53
C THR A 406 -10.04 -11.93 -15.22
N TYR A 407 -9.72 -11.97 -13.93
CA TYR A 407 -8.38 -12.06 -13.40
C TYR A 407 -8.26 -13.28 -12.51
N THR A 408 -7.05 -13.83 -12.46
CA THR A 408 -6.58 -14.65 -11.34
C THR A 408 -5.26 -14.11 -10.85
N MET A 409 -4.91 -14.40 -9.60
CA MET A 409 -3.62 -14.02 -9.05
C MET A 409 -2.87 -15.16 -8.37
N SER A 410 -1.56 -15.03 -8.29
CA SER A 410 -0.72 -15.69 -7.30
C SER A 410 0.02 -14.64 -6.49
N ALA A 411 0.23 -14.91 -5.21
CA ALA A 411 0.89 -13.99 -4.29
C ALA A 411 2.21 -14.57 -3.79
N GLU A 412 3.27 -13.75 -3.84
CA GLU A 412 4.57 -14.04 -3.23
C GLU A 412 4.90 -12.97 -2.19
N ARG A 413 5.58 -13.35 -1.10
CA ARG A 413 6.04 -12.38 -0.10
C ARG A 413 7.40 -11.81 -0.50
N VAL A 414 7.46 -10.50 -0.71
CA VAL A 414 8.68 -9.76 -1.09
C VAL A 414 9.53 -9.44 0.12
N ALA A 415 8.88 -8.99 1.19
CA ALA A 415 9.49 -8.60 2.44
C ALA A 415 8.48 -8.72 3.59
N HIS A 416 8.97 -8.86 4.82
CA HIS A 416 8.13 -8.93 6.02
C HIS A 416 8.80 -8.28 7.24
N GLY A 417 8.02 -8.07 8.30
CA GLY A 417 8.49 -7.48 9.56
C GLY A 417 8.48 -5.95 9.54
N PHE A 418 7.62 -5.36 8.72
CA PHE A 418 7.27 -3.95 8.85
C PHE A 418 6.47 -3.72 10.14
N ASP A 419 6.36 -2.48 10.59
CA ASP A 419 5.50 -2.12 11.73
C ASP A 419 4.22 -1.45 11.21
N HIS A 420 3.13 -2.22 11.18
CA HIS A 420 1.82 -1.77 10.67
C HIS A 420 1.92 -0.95 9.37
N PRO A 421 2.38 -1.54 8.24
CA PRO A 421 2.52 -0.82 6.99
C PRO A 421 1.13 -0.38 6.49
N ILE A 422 0.94 0.94 6.35
CA ILE A 422 -0.37 1.54 6.04
C ILE A 422 -0.55 1.85 4.57
N ASP A 423 0.52 2.28 3.92
CA ASP A 423 0.47 2.87 2.58
C ASP A 423 1.80 2.66 1.88
N ALA A 424 1.83 2.77 0.56
CA ALA A 424 3.06 2.69 -0.20
C ALA A 424 2.98 3.53 -1.47
N VAL A 425 4.15 3.98 -1.95
CA VAL A 425 4.28 4.58 -3.28
C VAL A 425 5.51 4.04 -3.99
N MET A 426 5.43 3.85 -5.30
CA MET A 426 6.54 3.35 -6.10
C MET A 426 7.14 4.46 -6.96
N VAL A 427 8.47 4.59 -6.93
CA VAL A 427 9.22 5.46 -7.84
C VAL A 427 10.35 4.66 -8.47
N ALA A 428 10.36 4.59 -9.80
CA ALA A 428 11.26 3.75 -10.57
C ALA A 428 11.22 2.28 -10.11
N ASN A 429 12.22 1.81 -9.38
CA ASN A 429 12.34 0.43 -8.90
C ASN A 429 12.33 0.31 -7.37
N THR A 430 11.95 1.39 -6.69
CA THR A 430 11.88 1.45 -5.24
C THR A 430 10.44 1.68 -4.80
N ILE A 431 9.96 0.78 -3.95
CA ILE A 431 8.69 0.91 -3.25
C ILE A 431 8.99 1.52 -1.88
N TYR A 432 8.39 2.67 -1.60
CA TYR A 432 8.47 3.35 -0.32
C TYR A 432 7.27 2.94 0.52
N VAL A 433 7.48 2.06 1.50
CA VAL A 433 6.46 1.57 2.44
C VAL A 433 6.41 2.50 3.65
N LEU A 434 5.22 3.00 3.96
CA LEU A 434 4.95 3.85 5.11
C LEU A 434 4.48 3.01 6.30
N GLU A 435 5.21 3.09 7.41
CA GLU A 435 4.84 2.45 8.69
C GLU A 435 4.03 3.42 9.54
N TYR A 436 2.91 2.95 10.09
CA TYR A 436 2.00 3.79 10.89
C TYR A 436 2.46 3.99 12.33
N GLY A 437 3.16 3.00 12.88
CA GLY A 437 3.50 2.88 14.29
C GLY A 437 2.38 2.22 15.10
N GLU A 438 2.46 2.32 16.42
CA GLU A 438 1.53 1.62 17.32
C GLU A 438 0.10 2.18 17.20
N PRO A 439 -0.90 1.32 16.93
CA PRO A 439 -2.29 1.71 17.00
C PRO A 439 -2.68 2.06 18.45
N TRP A 440 -3.38 3.17 18.63
CA TRP A 440 -4.01 3.56 19.92
C TRP A 440 -3.05 3.90 21.08
N ALA A 441 -1.74 3.89 20.84
CA ALA A 441 -0.74 4.29 21.82
C ALA A 441 0.46 4.97 21.14
N PRO A 442 1.18 5.87 21.83
CA PRO A 442 2.47 6.32 21.34
C PRO A 442 3.46 5.15 21.30
N GLY A 443 4.08 4.93 20.15
CA GLY A 443 5.07 3.85 19.96
C GLY A 443 5.15 3.42 18.51
N GLY A 444 5.92 2.37 18.27
CA GLY A 444 6.13 1.78 16.95
C GLY A 444 7.01 2.63 16.04
N SER A 445 7.39 2.03 14.91
CA SER A 445 8.11 2.67 13.82
C SER A 445 7.13 3.50 12.99
N ARG A 446 7.47 4.76 12.75
CA ARG A 446 6.75 5.66 11.83
C ARG A 446 7.61 5.96 10.61
N ALA A 447 8.35 4.95 10.19
CA ALA A 447 9.38 5.12 9.20
C ALA A 447 8.79 5.05 7.79
N VAL A 448 9.53 5.65 6.86
CA VAL A 448 9.45 5.28 5.46
C VAL A 448 10.57 4.27 5.20
N GLN A 449 10.20 3.09 4.72
CA GLN A 449 11.11 2.02 4.34
C GLN A 449 11.23 1.97 2.82
N ALA A 450 12.44 2.06 2.28
CA ALA A 450 12.68 1.89 0.85
C ALA A 450 12.99 0.42 0.56
N VAL A 451 12.09 -0.25 -0.14
CA VAL A 451 12.24 -1.59 -0.70
C VAL A 451 12.65 -1.45 -2.16
N THR A 452 13.95 -1.60 -2.42
CA THR A 452 14.51 -1.50 -3.79
C THR A 452 14.62 -2.88 -4.40
N ILE A 453 14.00 -3.06 -5.57
CA ILE A 453 13.95 -4.31 -6.33
C ILE A 453 14.86 -4.15 -7.56
N ALA A 454 15.63 -5.19 -7.89
CA ALA A 454 16.54 -5.17 -9.05
C ALA A 454 15.79 -4.93 -10.39
N THR A 455 16.51 -4.34 -11.34
CA THR A 455 16.02 -4.07 -12.71
C THR A 455 17.01 -4.55 -13.76
N ASP A 456 16.51 -4.86 -14.95
CA ASP A 456 17.29 -5.35 -16.11
C ASP A 456 18.19 -4.23 -16.65
N LEU A 457 17.83 -2.98 -16.37
CA LEU A 457 18.61 -1.78 -16.65
C LEU A 457 19.77 -1.60 -15.67
N ALA A 458 19.72 -2.29 -14.53
CA ALA A 458 20.78 -2.39 -13.55
C ALA A 458 21.53 -3.72 -13.70
N SER A 459 22.28 -3.87 -14.81
CA SER A 459 23.65 -4.37 -14.66
C SER A 459 24.57 -3.27 -14.06
N GLU A 460 24.05 -2.48 -13.12
CA GLU A 460 24.84 -1.93 -12.04
C GLU A 460 24.87 -3.05 -11.00
N ASP A 461 25.85 -3.96 -11.13
CA ASP A 461 26.33 -4.73 -10.00
C ASP A 461 26.57 -3.72 -8.87
N THR A 462 25.62 -3.56 -7.98
CA THR A 462 25.89 -3.12 -6.63
C THR A 462 26.21 -4.41 -5.90
N PRO A 463 27.49 -4.77 -5.72
CA PRO A 463 27.80 -5.98 -5.02
C PRO A 463 27.36 -5.75 -3.58
N VAL A 464 26.43 -6.57 -3.11
CA VAL A 464 26.29 -6.87 -1.69
C VAL A 464 27.66 -7.44 -1.28
N GLY A 465 28.53 -6.56 -0.79
CA GLY A 465 29.93 -6.87 -0.44
C GLY A 465 30.99 -6.15 -1.27
N GLY A 466 31.27 -4.90 -0.93
CA GLY A 466 32.64 -4.38 -0.80
C GLY A 466 33.57 -4.29 -2.03
N PHE A 467 33.16 -4.60 -3.27
CA PHE A 467 33.99 -4.39 -4.46
C PHE A 467 33.57 -3.12 -5.22
N HIS A 468 34.45 -2.11 -5.22
CA HIS A 468 34.23 -0.81 -5.84
C HIS A 468 35.14 -0.66 -7.05
N LEU A 469 34.60 -0.18 -8.18
CA LEU A 469 35.29 0.02 -9.46
C LEU A 469 35.01 1.42 -10.02
N ASP A 470 36.06 2.22 -10.16
CA ASP A 470 36.06 3.56 -10.76
C ASP A 470 36.73 3.56 -12.13
N VAL A 471 36.15 4.28 -13.09
CA VAL A 471 36.67 4.44 -14.45
C VAL A 471 36.62 5.92 -14.85
N TYR A 472 37.76 6.59 -14.96
CA TYR A 472 37.82 8.02 -15.27
C TYR A 472 39.07 8.43 -16.08
N PRO A 473 39.01 9.50 -16.89
CA PRO A 473 37.80 10.23 -17.24
C PRO A 473 36.85 9.36 -18.07
N ASN A 474 35.55 9.58 -17.92
CA ASN A 474 34.52 9.03 -18.80
C ASN A 474 33.53 10.18 -19.09
N PRO A 475 33.49 10.76 -20.30
CA PRO A 475 34.12 10.28 -21.53
C PRO A 475 35.65 10.38 -21.57
N ALA A 476 36.32 9.45 -22.26
CA ALA A 476 37.77 9.43 -22.47
C ALA A 476 38.16 9.68 -23.93
N TRP A 477 39.40 10.12 -24.16
CA TRP A 477 39.95 10.36 -25.50
C TRP A 477 41.05 9.35 -25.82
N ASP A 478 42.19 9.48 -25.15
CA ASP A 478 43.37 8.65 -25.44
C ASP A 478 43.70 7.67 -24.31
N ARG A 479 43.24 7.93 -23.09
CA ARG A 479 43.56 7.13 -21.90
C ARG A 479 42.41 7.10 -20.90
N VAL A 480 42.33 6.01 -20.14
CA VAL A 480 41.41 5.88 -19.01
C VAL A 480 42.13 5.28 -17.81
N GLN A 481 41.87 5.83 -16.63
CA GLN A 481 42.29 5.30 -15.35
C GLN A 481 41.20 4.41 -14.78
N VAL A 482 41.57 3.21 -14.37
CA VAL A 482 40.67 2.21 -13.78
C VAL A 482 41.18 1.91 -12.38
N ASN A 483 40.36 2.12 -11.34
CA ASN A 483 40.72 1.83 -9.95
C ASN A 483 39.72 0.90 -9.29
N TRP A 484 40.19 0.05 -8.38
CA TRP A 484 39.33 -0.85 -7.61
C TRP A 484 39.87 -1.07 -6.19
N ASN A 485 39.02 -1.55 -5.27
CA ASN A 485 39.36 -1.67 -3.86
C ASN A 485 39.79 -3.08 -3.41
N SER A 486 40.44 -3.86 -4.29
CA SER A 486 41.04 -5.17 -3.99
C SER A 486 42.52 -5.23 -4.35
N ALA A 487 43.36 -5.76 -3.46
CA ALA A 487 44.79 -5.97 -3.73
C ALA A 487 45.11 -7.32 -4.40
N ALA A 488 44.08 -8.13 -4.70
CA ALA A 488 44.24 -9.38 -5.41
C ALA A 488 44.68 -9.16 -6.87
N ALA A 489 45.24 -10.20 -7.50
CA ALA A 489 45.52 -10.17 -8.93
C ALA A 489 44.21 -9.94 -9.70
N ALA A 490 44.22 -8.98 -10.62
CA ALA A 490 43.08 -8.56 -11.41
C ALA A 490 43.33 -8.80 -12.90
N THR A 491 42.30 -9.19 -13.64
CA THR A 491 42.28 -9.07 -15.10
C THR A 491 41.37 -7.91 -15.47
N VAL A 492 41.92 -6.91 -16.15
CA VAL A 492 41.18 -5.74 -16.64
C VAL A 492 41.00 -5.86 -18.14
N GLU A 493 39.77 -5.73 -18.62
CA GLU A 493 39.39 -5.83 -20.03
C GLU A 493 38.56 -4.64 -20.47
N VAL A 494 38.76 -4.20 -21.72
CA VAL A 494 37.81 -3.34 -22.43
C VAL A 494 37.07 -4.21 -23.43
N VAL A 495 35.76 -4.22 -23.38
CA VAL A 495 34.89 -4.98 -24.28
C VAL A 495 33.99 -4.03 -25.07
N ASP A 496 33.73 -4.35 -26.35
CA ASP A 496 32.76 -3.61 -27.16
C ASP A 496 31.32 -4.02 -26.84
N VAL A 497 30.33 -3.33 -27.43
CA VAL A 497 28.89 -3.61 -27.25
C VAL A 497 28.45 -5.00 -27.72
N LEU A 498 29.29 -5.73 -28.47
CA LEU A 498 29.06 -7.11 -28.90
C LEU A 498 29.74 -8.12 -27.96
N GLY A 499 30.30 -7.67 -26.85
CA GLY A 499 31.00 -8.49 -25.86
C GLY A 499 32.41 -8.92 -26.27
N ARG A 500 32.97 -8.38 -27.35
CA ARG A 500 34.31 -8.75 -27.81
C ARG A 500 35.36 -7.97 -27.01
N SER A 501 36.32 -8.68 -26.41
CA SER A 501 37.47 -8.06 -25.75
C SER A 501 38.38 -7.38 -26.78
N VAL A 502 38.48 -6.06 -26.69
CA VAL A 502 39.33 -5.22 -27.55
C VAL A 502 40.64 -4.84 -26.87
N LEU A 503 40.70 -4.95 -25.54
CA LEU A 503 41.90 -4.74 -24.73
C LEU A 503 41.82 -5.66 -23.50
N ARG A 504 42.93 -6.29 -23.11
CA ARG A 504 43.02 -7.14 -21.91
C ARG A 504 44.41 -7.04 -21.28
N GLN A 505 44.46 -6.83 -19.97
CA GLN A 505 45.70 -6.81 -19.19
C GLN A 505 45.52 -7.49 -17.84
N SER A 506 46.56 -8.20 -17.39
CA SER A 506 46.62 -8.75 -16.03
C SER A 506 47.46 -7.83 -15.15
N VAL A 507 46.95 -7.49 -13.96
CA VAL A 507 47.53 -6.48 -13.07
C VAL A 507 47.60 -7.03 -11.65
N HIS A 508 48.72 -6.76 -10.98
CA HIS A 508 48.84 -6.90 -9.54
C HIS A 508 48.80 -5.52 -8.91
N GLY A 509 47.68 -5.15 -8.28
CA GLY A 509 47.47 -3.82 -7.73
C GLY A 509 46.00 -3.46 -7.60
N ARG A 510 45.73 -2.17 -7.41
CA ARG A 510 44.40 -1.57 -7.24
C ARG A 510 44.02 -0.60 -8.36
N SER A 511 44.88 -0.46 -9.35
CA SER A 511 44.72 0.55 -10.39
C SER A 511 45.51 0.21 -11.65
N ILE A 512 45.01 0.64 -12.81
CA ILE A 512 45.73 0.60 -14.09
C ILE A 512 45.36 1.82 -14.94
N SER A 513 46.31 2.30 -15.74
CA SER A 513 46.03 3.25 -16.83
C SER A 513 46.02 2.50 -18.16
N LEU A 514 44.93 2.61 -18.91
CA LEU A 514 44.75 1.97 -20.20
C LEU A 514 44.84 3.01 -21.32
N GLU A 515 45.70 2.76 -22.30
CA GLU A 515 45.75 3.54 -23.55
C GLU A 515 44.59 3.09 -24.45
N THR A 516 43.71 4.03 -24.80
CA THR A 516 42.47 3.79 -25.56
C THR A 516 42.45 4.53 -26.90
N GLY A 517 43.44 5.37 -27.20
CA GLY A 517 43.49 6.18 -28.42
C GLY A 517 43.55 5.39 -29.76
N SER A 518 43.84 4.09 -29.71
CA SER A 518 43.76 3.21 -30.89
C SER A 518 42.39 2.55 -31.08
N LEU A 519 41.47 2.69 -30.13
CA LEU A 519 40.11 2.16 -30.23
C LEU A 519 39.21 3.13 -31.01
N SER A 520 38.17 2.59 -31.64
CA SER A 520 37.20 3.43 -32.33
C SER A 520 36.37 4.23 -31.33
N ARG A 521 35.86 5.39 -31.74
CA ARG A 521 34.90 6.16 -30.92
C ARG A 521 33.63 5.35 -30.75
N GLY A 522 33.06 5.37 -29.54
CA GLY A 522 31.88 4.58 -29.22
C GLY A 522 31.79 4.18 -27.76
N VAL A 523 30.82 3.34 -27.47
CA VAL A 523 30.55 2.81 -26.13
C VAL A 523 31.27 1.47 -25.96
N TYR A 524 31.94 1.34 -24.82
CA TYR A 524 32.65 0.14 -24.36
C TYR A 524 32.28 -0.14 -22.91
N PHE A 525 32.67 -1.31 -22.41
CA PHE A 525 32.65 -1.61 -20.98
C PHE A 525 34.05 -1.98 -20.50
N VAL A 526 34.45 -1.44 -19.36
CA VAL A 526 35.65 -1.84 -18.64
C VAL A 526 35.26 -2.89 -17.62
N ARG A 527 35.75 -4.13 -17.79
CA ARG A 527 35.51 -5.27 -16.91
C ARG A 527 36.75 -5.56 -16.07
N VAL A 528 36.60 -5.66 -14.75
CA VAL A 528 37.65 -6.06 -13.82
C VAL A 528 37.25 -7.37 -13.15
N GLN A 529 38.11 -8.38 -13.26
CA GLN A 529 37.94 -9.68 -12.61
C GLN A 529 39.02 -9.90 -11.56
N THR A 530 38.63 -10.12 -10.31
CA THR A 530 39.53 -10.55 -9.21
C THR A 530 39.03 -11.86 -8.61
N GLY A 531 39.73 -12.96 -8.85
CA GLY A 531 39.28 -14.29 -8.41
C GLY A 531 37.96 -14.68 -9.08
N ARG A 532 36.88 -14.83 -8.29
CA ARG A 532 35.52 -15.13 -8.75
C ARG A 532 34.65 -13.88 -8.96
N THR A 533 35.09 -12.72 -8.46
CA THR A 533 34.34 -11.46 -8.60
C THR A 533 34.64 -10.83 -9.95
N VAL A 534 33.60 -10.43 -10.66
CA VAL A 534 33.67 -9.69 -11.92
C VAL A 534 32.80 -8.46 -11.75
N THR A 535 33.28 -7.29 -12.14
CA THR A 535 32.51 -6.04 -12.13
C THR A 535 32.81 -5.27 -13.41
N ALA A 536 31.82 -4.59 -13.98
CA ALA A 536 31.99 -3.79 -15.19
C ALA A 536 31.47 -2.36 -15.02
N ARG A 537 32.06 -1.41 -15.73
CA ARG A 537 31.59 -0.02 -15.82
C ARG A 537 31.57 0.44 -17.28
N PRO A 538 30.59 1.26 -17.69
CA PRO A 538 30.56 1.82 -19.05
C PRO A 538 31.76 2.77 -19.27
N LEU A 539 32.22 2.86 -20.51
CA LEU A 539 33.27 3.76 -20.97
C LEU A 539 32.88 4.33 -22.34
N LEU A 540 32.75 5.66 -22.42
CA LEU A 540 32.51 6.39 -23.66
C LEU A 540 33.83 6.94 -24.20
N LEU A 541 34.22 6.53 -25.42
CA LEU A 541 35.40 7.06 -26.13
C LEU A 541 34.99 8.10 -27.17
N ARG A 542 35.64 9.28 -27.16
CA ARG A 542 35.28 10.47 -27.97
C ARG A 542 36.23 10.87 -29.07
#